data_AF-A0A382UMK8-F1
#
_entry.id   AF-A0A382UMK8-F1
#
_cell.length_a   1.000
_cell.length_b   1.000
_cell.length_c   1.000
_cell.angle_alpha   90.00
_cell.angle_beta   90.00
_cell.angle_gamma   90.00
#
_symmetry.space_group_name_H-M   'P 1'
#
loop_
_entity.id
_entity.type
_entity.pdbx_description
1 polymer ?
#
loop_
_entity_poly.entity_id
_entity_poly.type
_entity_poly.pdbx_seq_one_letter_code
_entity_poly.pdbx_strand_id
1 'polypeptide(L)'
;AVVEAAQNFGRFFTGQITAAGKVPPAKVMVIGAGVAGLAAIGAAKSMGAIVRAFDTRPEVKEQVESMDAEFLELDFEEEGSGTGGYAKVMSKEFIEAEMALFAEQAKEVDIIITTALIPGKPAPELIKSEMVESMKDGSVIVDLAAEQGGNCKLSEAGKIVKVHGVSIIGYTDLPSRMAAQASQLYGTNLRHLLTDMCKEKDGNAKVDFDDEVVRGATAVKAGEITFPPPAPKLSAAPAKPAEKPAEVKPVEEESSAMGPLITFGVGALALFGLGAIAPASFMAHFTVFVLA
;
A
#
# COMPACT_ATOMS: atom_id res chain seq x y z
N ALA A 1 -10.26 8.41 -5.46
CA ALA A 1 -9.67 7.86 -6.70
C ALA A 1 -10.42 6.62 -7.18
N VAL A 2 -10.28 5.46 -6.53
CA VAL A 2 -10.92 4.21 -6.99
C VAL A 2 -12.44 4.29 -7.09
N VAL A 3 -13.11 4.88 -6.09
CA VAL A 3 -14.58 5.08 -6.12
C VAL A 3 -15.01 5.99 -7.28
N GLU A 4 -14.27 7.08 -7.52
CA GLU A 4 -14.51 7.99 -8.66
C GLU A 4 -14.29 7.28 -10.00
N ALA A 5 -13.26 6.41 -10.08
CA ALA A 5 -13.02 5.59 -11.26
C ALA A 5 -14.20 4.65 -11.53
N ALA A 6 -14.67 3.93 -10.51
CA ALA A 6 -15.82 3.04 -10.62
C ALA A 6 -17.10 3.76 -11.03
N GLN A 7 -17.35 4.97 -10.49
CA GLN A 7 -18.51 5.79 -10.84
C GLN A 7 -18.51 6.20 -12.32
N ASN A 8 -17.34 6.34 -12.94
CA ASN A 8 -17.18 6.75 -14.33
C ASN A 8 -16.86 5.59 -15.28
N PHE A 9 -16.80 4.36 -14.78
CA PHE A 9 -16.46 3.16 -15.54
C PHE A 9 -17.70 2.31 -15.79
N GLY A 10 -17.99 2.02 -17.07
CA GLY A 10 -19.24 1.35 -17.48
C GLY A 10 -19.30 -0.16 -17.30
N ARG A 11 -18.30 -0.79 -16.65
CA ARG A 11 -18.20 -2.25 -16.48
C ARG A 11 -17.90 -2.61 -15.02
N PHE A 12 -18.08 -3.88 -14.67
CA PHE A 12 -17.80 -4.37 -13.33
C PHE A 12 -16.28 -4.41 -13.04
N PHE A 13 -15.92 -4.09 -11.80
CA PHE A 13 -14.56 -4.33 -11.28
C PHE A 13 -14.33 -5.82 -11.05
N THR A 14 -15.28 -6.47 -10.38
CA THR A 14 -15.21 -7.89 -10.07
C THR A 14 -15.57 -8.75 -11.28
N GLY A 15 -14.72 -9.71 -11.60
CA GLY A 15 -15.04 -10.74 -12.59
C GLY A 15 -16.09 -11.72 -12.05
N GLN A 16 -16.97 -12.19 -12.91
CA GLN A 16 -18.02 -13.14 -12.53
C GLN A 16 -18.30 -14.15 -13.64
N ILE A 17 -18.69 -15.35 -13.24
CA ILE A 17 -19.20 -16.39 -14.13
C ILE A 17 -20.67 -16.57 -13.80
N THR A 18 -21.53 -16.34 -14.80
CA THR A 18 -22.98 -16.45 -14.66
C THR A 18 -23.53 -17.37 -15.76
N ALA A 19 -24.81 -17.70 -15.69
CA ALA A 19 -25.49 -18.42 -16.77
C ALA A 19 -25.44 -17.65 -18.11
N ALA A 20 -25.32 -16.33 -18.08
CA ALA A 20 -25.24 -15.48 -19.27
C ALA A 20 -23.81 -15.35 -19.85
N GLY A 21 -22.80 -15.97 -19.21
CA GLY A 21 -21.42 -15.97 -19.67
C GLY A 21 -20.42 -15.49 -18.61
N LYS A 22 -19.15 -15.41 -19.03
CA LYS A 22 -18.02 -14.96 -18.22
C LYS A 22 -17.74 -13.48 -18.46
N VAL A 23 -17.76 -12.70 -17.38
CA VAL A 23 -17.32 -11.30 -17.40
C VAL A 23 -15.92 -11.23 -16.77
N PRO A 24 -14.89 -10.75 -17.50
CA PRO A 24 -13.56 -10.59 -16.92
C PRO A 24 -13.54 -9.46 -15.89
N PRO A 25 -12.66 -9.53 -14.87
CA PRO A 25 -12.44 -8.42 -13.95
C PRO A 25 -11.81 -7.22 -14.68
N ALA A 26 -12.00 -6.02 -14.11
CA ALA A 26 -11.30 -4.83 -14.57
C ALA A 26 -9.80 -4.94 -14.30
N LYS A 27 -8.99 -4.37 -15.19
CA LYS A 27 -7.55 -4.19 -15.01
C LYS A 27 -7.24 -2.75 -14.62
N VAL A 28 -6.63 -2.54 -13.47
CA VAL A 28 -6.25 -1.23 -12.94
C VAL A 28 -4.73 -1.12 -12.88
N MET A 29 -4.16 -0.07 -13.47
CA MET A 29 -2.76 0.30 -13.30
C MET A 29 -2.63 1.47 -12.33
N VAL A 30 -1.71 1.37 -11.37
CA VAL A 30 -1.38 2.45 -10.42
C VAL A 30 0.07 2.89 -10.65
N ILE A 31 0.26 4.16 -11.00
CA ILE A 31 1.59 4.74 -11.21
C ILE A 31 1.95 5.60 -10.00
N GLY A 32 2.96 5.13 -9.25
CA GLY A 32 3.33 5.61 -7.93
C GLY A 32 2.68 4.77 -6.83
N ALA A 33 3.50 4.17 -5.97
CA ALA A 33 3.12 3.36 -4.82
C ALA A 33 3.49 4.06 -3.49
N GLY A 34 3.25 5.37 -3.42
CA GLY A 34 3.21 6.09 -2.15
C GLY A 34 1.93 5.79 -1.36
N VAL A 35 1.62 6.61 -0.34
CA VAL A 35 0.41 6.42 0.50
C VAL A 35 -0.87 6.38 -0.34
N ALA A 36 -1.03 7.31 -1.28
CA ALA A 36 -2.21 7.36 -2.15
C ALA A 36 -2.27 6.16 -3.11
N GLY A 37 -1.12 5.76 -3.65
CA GLY A 37 -0.98 4.62 -4.54
C GLY A 37 -1.35 3.30 -3.87
N LEU A 38 -0.75 3.01 -2.71
CA LEU A 38 -1.06 1.80 -1.93
C LEU A 38 -2.53 1.77 -1.49
N ALA A 39 -3.09 2.91 -1.07
CA ALA A 39 -4.52 3.00 -0.77
C ALA A 39 -5.39 2.70 -1.99
N ALA A 40 -4.99 3.16 -3.18
CA ALA A 40 -5.68 2.85 -4.43
C ALA A 40 -5.56 1.36 -4.81
N ILE A 41 -4.38 0.76 -4.64
CA ILE A 41 -4.15 -0.68 -4.86
C ILE A 41 -5.08 -1.50 -3.96
N GLY A 42 -5.07 -1.24 -2.65
CA GLY A 42 -5.91 -1.97 -1.69
C GLY A 42 -7.41 -1.81 -1.96
N ALA A 43 -7.86 -0.60 -2.29
CA ALA A 43 -9.26 -0.37 -2.64
C ALA A 43 -9.66 -1.07 -3.96
N ALA A 44 -8.83 -1.00 -5.00
CA ALA A 44 -9.13 -1.67 -6.28
C ALA A 44 -9.09 -3.20 -6.16
N LYS A 45 -8.11 -3.75 -5.43
CA LYS A 45 -8.01 -5.18 -5.13
C LYS A 45 -9.21 -5.69 -4.33
N SER A 46 -9.63 -4.97 -3.29
CA SER A 46 -10.81 -5.35 -2.49
C SER A 46 -12.12 -5.28 -3.29
N MET A 47 -12.18 -4.45 -4.33
CA MET A 47 -13.28 -4.44 -5.31
C MET A 47 -13.19 -5.56 -6.38
N GLY A 48 -12.17 -6.42 -6.31
CA GLY A 48 -12.03 -7.59 -7.19
C GLY A 48 -11.39 -7.32 -8.56
N ALA A 49 -10.73 -6.17 -8.72
CA ALA A 49 -9.95 -5.87 -9.91
C ALA A 49 -8.58 -6.59 -9.90
N ILE A 50 -8.02 -6.79 -11.09
CA ILE A 50 -6.60 -7.13 -11.26
C ILE A 50 -5.83 -5.81 -11.20
N VAL A 51 -4.87 -5.71 -10.28
CA VAL A 51 -4.10 -4.49 -10.09
C VAL A 51 -2.65 -4.72 -10.45
N ARG A 52 -2.12 -3.84 -11.30
CA ARG A 52 -0.72 -3.68 -11.64
C ARG A 52 -0.24 -2.36 -11.07
N ALA A 53 0.98 -2.29 -10.56
CA ALA A 53 1.52 -1.04 -10.07
C ALA A 53 2.98 -0.87 -10.47
N PHE A 54 3.39 0.38 -10.62
CA PHE A 54 4.76 0.77 -10.92
C PHE A 54 5.19 1.89 -9.97
N ASP A 55 6.41 1.83 -9.47
CA ASP A 55 7.08 2.91 -8.74
C ASP A 55 8.58 2.80 -9.01
N THR A 56 9.28 3.94 -9.00
CA THR A 56 10.73 3.97 -9.25
C THR A 56 11.56 3.49 -8.05
N ARG A 57 10.94 3.36 -6.88
CA ARG A 57 11.58 2.92 -5.64
C ARG A 57 11.47 1.40 -5.47
N PRO A 58 12.57 0.65 -5.39
CA PRO A 58 12.51 -0.81 -5.22
C PRO A 58 11.90 -1.24 -3.89
N GLU A 59 12.02 -0.43 -2.82
CA GLU A 59 11.52 -0.79 -1.48
C GLU A 59 9.99 -0.90 -1.39
N VAL A 60 9.25 -0.37 -2.36
CA VAL A 60 7.78 -0.50 -2.40
C VAL A 60 7.31 -1.77 -3.08
N LYS A 61 8.19 -2.50 -3.78
CA LYS A 61 7.85 -3.74 -4.47
C LYS A 61 7.19 -4.74 -3.53
N GLU A 62 7.85 -5.03 -2.41
CA GLU A 62 7.33 -5.96 -1.40
C GLU A 62 5.98 -5.50 -0.83
N GLN A 63 5.76 -4.17 -0.71
CA GLN A 63 4.48 -3.63 -0.25
C GLN A 63 3.38 -3.87 -1.28
N VAL A 64 3.65 -3.62 -2.56
CA VAL A 64 2.70 -3.86 -3.66
C VAL A 64 2.35 -5.35 -3.75
N GLU A 65 3.35 -6.23 -3.74
CA GLU A 65 3.16 -7.68 -3.81
C GLU A 65 2.40 -8.22 -2.59
N SER A 66 2.65 -7.68 -1.39
CA SER A 66 1.89 -8.06 -0.18
C SER A 66 0.39 -7.72 -0.24
N MET A 67 -0.01 -6.85 -1.17
CA MET A 67 -1.40 -6.47 -1.43
C MET A 67 -1.99 -7.27 -2.61
N ASP A 68 -1.34 -8.36 -3.03
CA ASP A 68 -1.70 -9.20 -4.19
C ASP A 68 -1.76 -8.40 -5.51
N ALA A 69 -0.96 -7.35 -5.65
CA ALA A 69 -0.82 -6.60 -6.90
C ALA A 69 0.48 -6.99 -7.63
N GLU A 70 0.44 -6.93 -8.95
CA GLU A 70 1.60 -7.18 -9.81
C GLU A 70 2.49 -5.94 -9.83
N PHE A 71 3.74 -6.04 -9.38
CA PHE A 71 4.71 -4.96 -9.50
C PHE A 71 5.37 -5.02 -10.89
N LEU A 72 5.27 -3.94 -11.65
CA LEU A 72 5.87 -3.81 -12.97
C LEU A 72 7.32 -3.36 -12.81
N GLU A 73 8.23 -4.08 -13.47
CA GLU A 73 9.68 -3.82 -13.39
C GLU A 73 10.22 -3.31 -14.72
N LEU A 74 11.28 -2.50 -14.62
CA LEU A 74 12.15 -2.12 -15.73
C LEU A 74 13.54 -2.67 -15.43
N ASP A 75 14.16 -3.33 -16.40
CA ASP A 75 15.48 -3.93 -16.24
C ASP A 75 16.57 -2.85 -16.40
N PHE A 76 16.84 -2.10 -15.32
CA PHE A 76 17.86 -1.04 -15.26
C PHE A 76 18.60 -1.05 -13.92
N GLU A 77 19.93 -0.89 -13.95
CA GLU A 77 20.78 -0.69 -12.76
C GLU A 77 20.75 0.78 -12.28
N GLU A 78 19.56 1.38 -12.10
CA GLU A 78 19.42 2.73 -11.54
C GLU A 78 18.38 2.75 -10.40
N GLU A 79 18.82 3.04 -9.17
CA GLU A 79 17.91 3.18 -8.02
C GLU A 79 17.20 4.55 -8.03
N GLY A 80 15.87 4.55 -7.95
CA GLY A 80 15.05 5.77 -7.94
C GLY A 80 14.77 6.39 -6.57
N SER A 81 15.32 5.82 -5.49
CA SER A 81 15.10 6.29 -4.11
C SER A 81 15.89 7.59 -3.84
N GLY A 82 15.20 8.56 -3.25
CA GLY A 82 15.72 9.86 -2.82
C GLY A 82 15.70 10.01 -1.30
N THR A 83 15.87 11.24 -0.82
CA THR A 83 15.96 11.51 0.62
C THR A 83 14.58 11.50 1.29
N GLY A 84 14.47 10.87 2.47
CA GLY A 84 13.24 10.86 3.27
C GLY A 84 12.11 9.99 2.70
N GLY A 85 12.44 8.99 1.87
CA GLY A 85 11.46 8.08 1.25
C GLY A 85 10.79 8.64 -0.01
N TYR A 86 11.18 9.82 -0.49
CA TYR A 86 10.72 10.40 -1.75
C TYR A 86 11.55 9.89 -2.94
N ALA A 87 10.96 9.88 -4.14
CA ALA A 87 11.68 9.54 -5.37
C ALA A 87 12.57 10.70 -5.88
N LYS A 88 13.62 10.38 -6.64
CA LYS A 88 14.46 11.37 -7.35
C LYS A 88 14.14 11.38 -8.86
N VAL A 89 14.74 12.32 -9.59
CA VAL A 89 14.63 12.35 -11.06
C VAL A 89 15.56 11.28 -11.65
N MET A 90 15.01 10.47 -12.57
CA MET A 90 15.70 9.37 -13.24
C MET A 90 16.45 9.83 -14.50
N SER A 91 17.33 8.97 -15.03
CA SER A 91 17.99 9.16 -16.32
C SER A 91 16.99 9.23 -17.49
N LYS A 92 17.44 9.73 -18.65
CA LYS A 92 16.58 9.83 -19.83
C LYS A 92 16.21 8.45 -20.36
N GLU A 93 17.18 7.54 -20.32
CA GLU A 93 17.06 6.16 -20.77
C GLU A 93 16.02 5.42 -19.93
N PHE A 94 16.03 5.62 -18.60
CA PHE A 94 15.01 5.09 -17.71
C PHE A 94 13.62 5.64 -18.05
N ILE A 95 13.51 6.97 -18.23
CA ILE A 95 12.23 7.61 -18.57
C ILE A 95 11.72 7.08 -19.93
N GLU A 96 12.57 6.89 -20.92
CA GLU A 96 12.15 6.33 -22.21
C GLU A 96 11.59 4.91 -22.07
N ALA A 97 12.25 4.05 -21.29
CA ALA A 97 11.78 2.70 -21.01
C ALA A 97 10.49 2.68 -20.17
N GLU A 98 10.40 3.55 -19.17
CA GLU A 98 9.19 3.77 -18.36
C GLU A 98 8.00 4.16 -19.23
N MET A 99 8.20 5.11 -20.14
CA MET A 99 7.17 5.54 -21.08
C MET A 99 6.77 4.45 -22.06
N ALA A 100 7.71 3.60 -22.50
CA ALA A 100 7.41 2.44 -23.34
C ALA A 100 6.57 1.39 -22.58
N LEU A 101 6.91 1.12 -21.32
CA LEU A 101 6.13 0.25 -20.44
C LEU A 101 4.70 0.78 -20.28
N PHE A 102 4.53 2.07 -19.98
CA PHE A 102 3.20 2.67 -19.83
C PHE A 102 2.39 2.65 -21.13
N ALA A 103 3.03 2.85 -22.28
CA ALA A 103 2.36 2.73 -23.57
C ALA A 103 1.82 1.31 -23.82
N GLU A 104 2.60 0.27 -23.50
CA GLU A 104 2.14 -1.11 -23.65
C GLU A 104 1.03 -1.46 -22.65
N GLN A 105 1.15 -1.03 -21.40
CA GLN A 105 0.11 -1.25 -20.39
C GLN A 105 -1.20 -0.52 -20.73
N ALA A 106 -1.14 0.72 -21.23
CA ALA A 106 -2.31 1.54 -21.55
C ALA A 106 -3.26 0.87 -22.55
N LYS A 107 -2.74 0.08 -23.49
CA LYS A 107 -3.55 -0.68 -24.46
C LYS A 107 -4.41 -1.76 -23.80
N GLU A 108 -3.92 -2.33 -22.69
CA GLU A 108 -4.54 -3.48 -22.05
C GLU A 108 -5.42 -3.14 -20.85
N VAL A 109 -5.03 -2.13 -20.07
CA VAL A 109 -5.70 -1.79 -18.82
C VAL A 109 -6.97 -0.97 -19.07
N ASP A 110 -7.90 -1.05 -18.14
CA ASP A 110 -9.18 -0.35 -18.25
C ASP A 110 -9.18 0.94 -17.44
N ILE A 111 -8.37 1.01 -16.38
CA ILE A 111 -8.27 2.15 -15.48
C ILE A 111 -6.81 2.45 -15.17
N ILE A 112 -6.41 3.72 -15.23
CA ILE A 112 -5.09 4.19 -14.79
C ILE A 112 -5.27 5.20 -13.65
N ILE A 113 -4.54 5.02 -12.56
CA ILE A 113 -4.50 5.96 -11.43
C ILE A 113 -3.06 6.46 -11.30
N THR A 114 -2.84 7.76 -11.46
CA THR A 114 -1.49 8.35 -11.39
C THR A 114 -1.33 9.17 -10.12
N THR A 115 -0.24 8.93 -9.38
CA THR A 115 0.06 9.59 -8.10
C THR A 115 1.52 10.06 -8.04
N ALA A 116 2.19 10.19 -9.18
CA ALA A 116 3.61 10.50 -9.22
C ALA A 116 3.82 12.00 -8.97
N LEU A 117 4.46 12.33 -7.85
CA LEU A 117 4.72 13.69 -7.42
C LEU A 117 6.13 13.81 -6.85
N ILE A 118 6.89 14.81 -7.28
CA ILE A 118 8.21 15.12 -6.73
C ILE A 118 8.09 16.47 -6.00
N PRO A 119 8.33 16.53 -4.68
CA PRO A 119 8.24 17.78 -3.93
C PRO A 119 9.05 18.92 -4.56
N GLY A 120 8.42 20.08 -4.74
CA GLY A 120 9.05 21.28 -5.31
C GLY A 120 9.24 21.28 -6.82
N LYS A 121 8.73 20.27 -7.54
CA LYS A 121 8.76 20.21 -9.01
C LYS A 121 7.34 20.01 -9.56
N PRO A 122 7.07 20.44 -10.81
CA PRO A 122 5.86 20.04 -11.52
C PRO A 122 5.75 18.52 -11.60
N ALA A 123 4.51 18.02 -11.67
CA ALA A 123 4.24 16.62 -11.89
C ALA A 123 4.85 16.16 -13.24
N PRO A 124 5.53 15.00 -13.30
CA PRO A 124 6.03 14.46 -14.56
C PRO A 124 4.88 14.02 -15.45
N GLU A 125 4.96 14.34 -16.73
CA GLU A 125 4.00 13.89 -17.75
C GLU A 125 4.31 12.43 -18.13
N LEU A 126 3.55 11.49 -17.56
CA LEU A 126 3.77 10.04 -17.69
C LEU A 126 2.76 9.37 -18.64
N ILE A 127 1.58 9.96 -18.82
CA ILE A 127 0.55 9.48 -19.75
C ILE A 127 0.38 10.49 -20.88
N LYS A 128 0.95 10.18 -22.04
CA LYS A 128 0.87 11.02 -23.25
C LYS A 128 -0.49 10.88 -23.94
N SER A 129 -0.84 11.86 -24.78
CA SER A 129 -2.09 11.85 -25.55
C SER A 129 -2.25 10.58 -26.41
N GLU A 130 -1.18 10.09 -27.04
CA GLU A 130 -1.25 8.88 -27.87
C GLU A 130 -1.52 7.62 -27.04
N MET A 131 -1.04 7.60 -25.78
CA MET A 131 -1.31 6.50 -24.85
C MET A 131 -2.80 6.49 -24.47
N VAL A 132 -3.38 7.65 -24.19
CA VAL A 132 -4.83 7.78 -23.90
C VAL A 132 -5.66 7.34 -25.10
N GLU A 133 -5.29 7.75 -26.31
CA GLU A 133 -5.99 7.35 -27.54
C GLU A 133 -5.92 5.83 -27.79
N SER A 134 -4.82 5.19 -27.37
CA SER A 134 -4.67 3.73 -27.49
C SER A 134 -5.49 2.91 -26.47
N MET A 135 -6.06 3.57 -25.45
CA MET A 135 -6.88 2.89 -24.46
C MET A 135 -8.23 2.46 -25.06
N LYS A 136 -8.86 1.48 -24.42
CA LYS A 136 -10.21 1.04 -24.79
C LYS A 136 -11.23 2.16 -24.57
N ASP A 137 -12.25 2.22 -25.42
CA ASP A 137 -13.39 3.10 -25.20
C ASP A 137 -14.08 2.79 -23.85
N GLY A 138 -14.44 3.85 -23.12
CA GLY A 138 -15.00 3.75 -21.77
C GLY A 138 -13.97 3.52 -20.65
N SER A 139 -12.67 3.48 -20.95
CA SER A 139 -11.61 3.48 -19.93
C SER A 139 -11.62 4.77 -19.09
N VAL A 140 -10.97 4.72 -17.92
CA VAL A 140 -10.91 5.85 -16.99
C VAL A 140 -9.47 6.13 -16.55
N ILE A 141 -9.09 7.41 -16.54
CA ILE A 141 -7.85 7.88 -15.92
C ILE A 141 -8.22 8.74 -14.71
N VAL A 142 -7.57 8.51 -13.58
CA VAL A 142 -7.69 9.39 -12.40
C VAL A 142 -6.32 9.97 -12.07
N ASP A 143 -6.18 11.27 -12.27
CA ASP A 143 -4.92 11.98 -12.09
C ASP A 143 -4.90 12.72 -10.76
N LEU A 144 -4.23 12.15 -9.76
CA LEU A 144 -4.13 12.77 -8.43
C LEU A 144 -3.10 13.91 -8.40
N ALA A 145 -2.29 14.06 -9.44
CA ALA A 145 -1.29 15.11 -9.54
C ALA A 145 -1.78 16.34 -10.33
N ALA A 146 -3.07 16.39 -10.69
CA ALA A 146 -3.66 17.44 -11.52
C ALA A 146 -3.44 18.88 -11.00
N GLU A 147 -3.34 19.06 -9.68
CA GLU A 147 -3.05 20.37 -9.07
C GLU A 147 -1.64 20.90 -9.42
N GLN A 148 -0.68 20.00 -9.65
CA GLN A 148 0.73 20.33 -9.93
C GLN A 148 1.12 20.13 -11.40
N GLY A 149 0.13 20.19 -12.30
CA GLY A 149 0.31 20.02 -13.74
C GLY A 149 -0.21 18.69 -14.30
N GLY A 150 -0.43 17.69 -13.44
CA GLY A 150 -0.95 16.38 -13.83
C GLY A 150 0.09 15.42 -14.39
N ASN A 151 -0.13 14.12 -14.19
CA ASN A 151 0.67 13.10 -14.86
C ASN A 151 0.12 12.73 -16.25
N CYS A 152 -1.14 13.06 -16.54
CA CYS A 152 -1.73 12.85 -17.85
C CYS A 152 -1.81 14.15 -18.63
N LYS A 153 -1.31 14.14 -19.88
CA LYS A 153 -1.26 15.32 -20.75
C LYS A 153 -2.61 16.02 -20.91
N LEU A 154 -3.67 15.22 -20.96
CA LEU A 154 -5.03 15.64 -21.25
C LEU A 154 -5.84 15.95 -19.99
N SER A 155 -5.23 15.88 -18.80
CA SER A 155 -5.88 16.27 -17.55
C SER A 155 -6.17 17.77 -17.51
N GLU A 156 -7.39 18.12 -17.09
CA GLU A 156 -7.75 19.48 -16.71
C GLU A 156 -8.01 19.54 -15.20
N ALA A 157 -7.25 20.37 -14.50
CA ALA A 157 -7.39 20.54 -13.05
C ALA A 157 -8.82 20.96 -12.67
N GLY A 158 -9.39 20.23 -11.70
CA GLY A 158 -10.72 20.45 -11.15
C GLY A 158 -11.87 19.85 -11.97
N LYS A 159 -11.60 19.16 -13.09
CA LYS A 159 -12.66 18.70 -14.01
C LYS A 159 -12.57 17.22 -14.33
N ILE A 160 -13.67 16.70 -14.87
CA ILE A 160 -13.68 15.46 -15.66
C ILE A 160 -13.76 15.86 -17.13
N VAL A 161 -12.81 15.43 -17.93
CA VAL A 161 -12.84 15.59 -19.39
C VAL A 161 -13.01 14.23 -20.06
N LYS A 162 -13.68 14.20 -21.22
CA LYS A 162 -13.82 12.99 -22.01
C LYS A 162 -13.14 13.18 -23.35
N VAL A 163 -12.11 12.39 -23.62
CA VAL A 163 -11.30 12.48 -24.84
C VAL A 163 -11.04 11.08 -25.38
N HIS A 164 -11.20 10.87 -26.69
CA HIS A 164 -11.03 9.55 -27.34
C HIS A 164 -11.84 8.41 -26.67
N GLY A 165 -13.00 8.71 -26.09
CA GLY A 165 -13.81 7.71 -25.38
C GLY A 165 -13.38 7.43 -23.93
N VAL A 166 -12.25 7.98 -23.48
CA VAL A 166 -11.69 7.84 -22.14
C VAL A 166 -12.16 8.99 -21.25
N SER A 167 -12.60 8.69 -20.04
CA SER A 167 -12.91 9.70 -19.01
C SER A 167 -11.66 9.99 -18.18
N ILE A 168 -11.23 11.25 -18.11
CA ILE A 168 -10.04 11.68 -17.38
C ILE A 168 -10.48 12.58 -16.24
N ILE A 169 -10.26 12.12 -15.01
CA ILE A 169 -10.68 12.75 -13.77
C ILE A 169 -9.48 13.48 -13.15
N GLY A 170 -9.52 14.81 -13.18
CA GLY A 170 -8.46 15.69 -12.65
C GLY A 170 -8.90 16.52 -11.45
N TYR A 171 -9.78 16.01 -10.59
CA TYR A 171 -10.22 16.73 -9.39
C TYR A 171 -9.05 17.06 -8.45
N THR A 172 -8.99 18.31 -7.99
CA THR A 172 -7.95 18.79 -7.06
C THR A 172 -8.41 18.78 -5.60
N ASP A 173 -9.65 18.39 -5.34
CA ASP A 173 -10.29 18.44 -4.02
C ASP A 173 -10.76 17.07 -3.52
N LEU A 174 -10.13 15.97 -3.97
CA LEU A 174 -10.54 14.60 -3.66
C LEU A 174 -10.79 14.33 -2.16
N PRO A 175 -9.95 14.80 -1.20
CA PRO A 175 -10.25 14.62 0.23
C PRO A 175 -11.54 15.31 0.68
N SER A 176 -11.89 16.47 0.09
CA SER A 176 -13.10 17.23 0.40
C SER A 176 -14.38 16.45 0.04
N ARG A 177 -14.31 15.58 -0.98
CA ARG A 177 -15.42 14.71 -1.40
C ARG A 177 -15.70 13.56 -0.43
N MET A 178 -14.81 13.37 0.55
CA MET A 178 -15.03 12.51 1.72
C MET A 178 -14.90 13.33 3.02
N ALA A 179 -15.55 14.49 3.05
CA ALA A 179 -15.40 15.51 4.09
C ALA A 179 -15.48 14.98 5.53
N ALA A 180 -16.40 14.06 5.83
CA ALA A 180 -16.53 13.49 7.18
C ALA A 180 -15.25 12.75 7.60
N GLN A 181 -14.74 11.86 6.74
CA GLN A 181 -13.53 11.08 7.01
C GLN A 181 -12.29 11.97 7.04
N ALA A 182 -12.18 12.91 6.09
CA ALA A 182 -11.08 13.87 6.03
C ALA A 182 -11.03 14.74 7.30
N SER A 183 -12.17 15.25 7.75
CA SER A 183 -12.28 16.07 8.97
C SER A 183 -11.87 15.30 10.21
N GLN A 184 -12.32 14.05 10.34
CA GLN A 184 -11.98 13.20 11.50
C GLN A 184 -10.48 12.91 11.56
N LEU A 185 -9.86 12.51 10.45
CA LEU A 185 -8.43 12.18 10.39
C LEU A 185 -7.56 13.43 10.57
N TYR A 186 -7.93 14.55 9.94
CA TYR A 186 -7.20 15.80 10.12
C TYR A 186 -7.32 16.33 11.55
N GLY A 187 -8.52 16.31 12.14
CA GLY A 187 -8.73 16.66 13.54
C GLY A 187 -7.94 15.76 14.50
N THR A 188 -7.79 14.49 14.18
CA THR A 188 -6.94 13.55 14.93
C THR A 188 -5.46 13.94 14.87
N ASN A 189 -4.95 14.35 13.70
CA ASN A 189 -3.58 14.85 13.55
C ASN A 189 -3.35 16.14 14.35
N LEU A 190 -4.30 17.08 14.33
CA LEU A 190 -4.24 18.29 15.15
C LEU A 190 -4.25 17.96 16.65
N ARG A 191 -5.07 16.99 17.08
CA ARG A 191 -5.10 16.51 18.46
C ARG A 191 -3.74 15.95 18.88
N HIS A 192 -3.09 15.16 18.03
CA HIS A 192 -1.75 14.61 18.28
C HIS A 192 -0.72 15.74 18.44
N LEU A 193 -0.69 16.70 17.51
CA LEU A 193 0.20 17.86 17.62
C LEU A 193 -0.04 18.65 18.92
N LEU A 194 -1.30 18.88 19.29
CA LEU A 194 -1.64 19.53 20.57
C LEU A 194 -1.21 18.72 21.79
N THR A 195 -1.17 17.39 21.68
CA THR A 195 -0.71 16.51 22.77
C THR A 195 0.80 16.68 22.96
N ASP A 196 1.57 16.79 21.87
CA ASP A 196 3.01 17.05 21.92
C ASP A 196 3.32 18.47 22.44
N MET A 197 2.46 19.45 22.14
CA MET A 197 2.61 20.83 22.62
C MET A 197 2.10 21.06 24.06
N CYS A 198 1.15 20.25 24.54
CA CYS A 198 0.52 20.38 25.86
C CYS A 198 0.76 19.14 26.74
N LYS A 199 2.03 18.75 26.96
CA LYS A 199 2.42 17.52 27.69
C LYS A 199 1.81 17.43 29.11
N GLU A 200 1.64 18.58 29.77
CA GLU A 200 1.05 18.68 31.12
C GLU A 200 -0.48 18.63 31.15
N LYS A 201 -1.16 18.60 29.99
CA LYS A 201 -2.63 18.55 29.86
C LYS A 201 -3.37 19.68 30.60
N ASP A 202 -2.71 20.83 30.78
CA ASP A 202 -3.22 22.00 31.50
C ASP A 202 -3.86 23.06 30.57
N GLY A 203 -3.83 22.80 29.26
CA GLY A 203 -4.32 23.73 28.23
C GLY A 203 -3.29 24.77 27.79
N ASN A 204 -2.06 24.76 28.33
CA ASN A 204 -1.00 25.68 27.95
C ASN A 204 -0.08 25.06 26.89
N ALA A 205 -0.30 25.44 25.63
CA ALA A 205 0.54 24.97 24.53
C ALA A 205 1.92 25.63 24.57
N LYS A 206 2.98 24.81 24.68
CA LYS A 206 4.37 25.26 24.63
C LYS A 206 4.97 24.95 23.27
N VAL A 207 5.48 25.98 22.59
CA VAL A 207 6.27 25.82 21.35
C VAL A 207 7.72 25.49 21.74
N ASP A 208 7.96 24.22 22.01
CA ASP A 208 9.27 23.67 22.36
C ASP A 208 10.08 23.34 21.10
N PHE A 209 11.28 23.90 20.96
CA PHE A 209 12.14 23.67 19.78
C PHE A 209 13.10 22.49 19.96
N ASP A 210 13.16 21.90 21.16
CA ASP A 210 13.85 20.64 21.40
C ASP A 210 13.01 19.44 20.91
N ASP A 211 11.70 19.65 20.72
CA ASP A 211 10.79 18.67 20.11
C ASP A 211 10.83 18.81 18.58
N GLU A 212 11.33 17.78 17.90
CA GLU A 212 11.56 17.82 16.44
C GLU A 212 10.26 18.00 15.64
N VAL A 213 9.14 17.45 16.13
CA VAL A 213 7.84 17.59 15.47
C VAL A 213 7.36 19.03 15.58
N VAL A 214 7.43 19.61 16.77
CA VAL A 214 7.02 21.00 17.02
C VAL A 214 7.94 21.99 16.28
N ARG A 215 9.26 21.77 16.31
CA ARG A 215 10.23 22.58 15.56
C ARG A 215 10.01 22.50 14.06
N GLY A 216 9.75 21.30 13.53
CA GLY A 216 9.49 21.04 12.12
C GLY A 216 8.19 21.68 11.63
N ALA A 217 7.13 21.62 12.44
CA ALA A 217 5.82 22.17 12.11
C ALA A 217 5.73 23.71 12.26
N THR A 218 6.57 24.33 13.12
CA THR A 218 6.52 25.77 13.38
C THR A 218 7.22 26.57 12.29
N ALA A 219 6.45 27.24 11.42
CA ALA A 219 6.98 28.12 10.37
C ALA A 219 7.29 29.56 10.85
N VAL A 220 6.56 30.04 11.87
CA VAL A 220 6.72 31.39 12.44
C VAL A 220 6.54 31.31 13.96
N LYS A 221 7.40 31.98 14.72
CA LYS A 221 7.28 32.13 16.18
C LYS A 221 7.51 33.58 16.59
N ALA A 222 6.56 34.16 17.32
CA ALA A 222 6.63 35.54 17.82
C ALA A 222 6.97 36.61 16.74
N GLY A 223 6.49 36.41 15.51
CA GLY A 223 6.73 37.33 14.38
C GLY A 223 8.01 37.05 13.59
N GLU A 224 8.86 36.11 14.03
CA GLU A 224 10.06 35.72 13.31
C GLU A 224 9.83 34.43 12.50
N ILE A 225 10.33 34.42 11.26
CA ILE A 225 10.27 33.25 10.38
C ILE A 225 11.28 32.22 10.87
N THR A 226 10.80 31.01 11.15
CA THR A 226 11.62 29.87 11.63
C THR A 226 11.79 28.78 10.56
N PHE A 227 11.24 28.99 9.37
CA PHE A 227 11.44 28.13 8.20
C PHE A 227 12.70 28.54 7.40
N PRO A 228 13.47 27.60 6.84
CA PRO A 228 13.31 26.14 6.87
C PRO A 228 13.72 25.51 8.21
N PRO A 229 13.10 24.39 8.61
CA PRO A 229 13.56 23.64 9.75
C PRO A 229 14.94 23.01 9.48
N PRO A 230 15.74 22.71 10.52
CA PRO A 230 16.93 21.89 10.38
C PRO A 230 16.57 20.55 9.73
N ALA A 231 17.51 19.93 9.02
CA ALA A 231 17.33 18.57 8.55
C ALA A 231 16.97 17.67 9.75
N PRO A 232 15.94 16.80 9.63
CA PRO A 232 15.60 15.88 10.70
C PRO A 232 16.84 15.08 11.08
N LYS A 233 17.10 14.90 12.39
CA LYS A 233 18.03 13.84 12.78
C LYS A 233 17.35 12.55 12.35
N LEU A 234 18.02 11.76 11.52
CA LEU A 234 17.50 10.45 11.10
C LEU A 234 17.31 9.60 12.35
N SER A 235 16.13 9.66 12.96
CA SER A 235 15.66 8.63 13.87
C SER A 235 15.66 7.36 13.03
N ALA A 236 16.38 6.35 13.52
CA ALA A 236 16.77 5.15 12.78
C ALA A 236 15.66 4.71 11.83
N ALA A 237 16.03 4.52 10.55
CA ALA A 237 15.19 3.82 9.59
C ALA A 237 14.54 2.62 10.32
N PRO A 238 13.23 2.34 10.11
CA PRO A 238 12.62 1.14 10.67
C PRO A 238 13.60 0.01 10.42
N ALA A 239 14.02 -0.64 11.52
CA ALA A 239 15.08 -1.62 11.50
C ALA A 239 14.83 -2.49 10.28
N LYS A 240 15.83 -2.54 9.38
CA LYS A 240 15.86 -3.44 8.23
C LYS A 240 15.13 -4.71 8.67
N PRO A 241 14.04 -5.14 8.00
CA PRO A 241 13.32 -6.34 8.41
C PRO A 241 14.39 -7.36 8.74
N ALA A 242 14.41 -7.80 10.00
CA ALA A 242 15.42 -8.74 10.46
C ALA A 242 15.53 -9.79 9.36
N GLU A 243 16.76 -10.01 8.85
CA GLU A 243 17.01 -11.03 7.83
C GLU A 243 16.08 -12.19 8.14
N LYS A 244 15.19 -12.53 7.20
CA LYS A 244 14.31 -13.70 7.32
C LYS A 244 15.17 -14.74 8.04
N PRO A 245 14.77 -15.23 9.24
CA PRO A 245 15.59 -16.17 9.98
C PRO A 245 16.06 -17.18 8.96
N ALA A 246 17.39 -17.25 8.78
CA ALA A 246 18.00 -17.98 7.68
C ALA A 246 17.19 -19.24 7.51
N GLU A 247 16.61 -19.43 6.33
CA GLU A 247 15.80 -20.61 6.01
C GLU A 247 16.57 -21.76 6.63
N VAL A 248 16.01 -22.32 7.71
CA VAL A 248 16.67 -23.39 8.42
C VAL A 248 16.72 -24.45 7.36
N LYS A 249 17.88 -24.62 6.70
CA LYS A 249 18.15 -25.78 5.87
C LYS A 249 17.60 -26.91 6.71
N PRO A 250 16.63 -27.70 6.21
CA PRO A 250 16.11 -28.79 7.00
C PRO A 250 17.35 -29.52 7.48
N VAL A 251 17.60 -29.47 8.79
CA VAL A 251 18.49 -30.44 9.37
C VAL A 251 17.76 -31.72 9.01
N GLU A 252 18.37 -32.54 8.16
CA GLU A 252 17.99 -33.93 8.07
C GLU A 252 18.16 -34.47 9.49
N GLU A 253 17.12 -34.31 10.31
CA GLU A 253 16.90 -35.15 11.45
C GLU A 253 16.73 -36.52 10.83
N GLU A 254 17.77 -37.35 10.95
CA GLU A 254 17.59 -38.79 10.90
C GLU A 254 16.50 -39.11 11.93
N SER A 255 15.27 -39.28 11.43
CA SER A 255 14.13 -39.61 12.27
C SER A 255 14.37 -41.01 12.83
N SER A 256 14.95 -41.07 14.03
CA SER A 256 15.00 -42.30 14.80
C SER A 256 13.57 -42.66 15.17
N ALA A 257 12.96 -43.55 14.39
CA ALA A 257 11.64 -44.11 14.65
C ALA A 257 11.53 -44.76 16.04
N MET A 258 12.67 -45.01 16.70
CA MET A 258 12.75 -45.59 18.04
C MET A 258 12.23 -44.66 19.14
N GLY A 259 12.41 -43.33 19.02
CA GLY A 259 12.02 -42.36 20.06
C GLY A 259 10.50 -42.27 20.28
N PRO A 260 9.70 -42.10 19.22
CA PRO A 260 8.24 -42.15 19.29
C PRO A 260 7.72 -43.53 19.74
N LEU A 261 8.34 -44.62 19.28
CA LEU A 261 7.93 -45.98 19.67
C LEU A 261 8.15 -46.27 21.16
N ILE A 262 9.26 -45.82 21.74
CA ILE A 262 9.53 -45.99 23.17
C ILE A 262 8.56 -45.13 24.00
N THR A 263 8.29 -43.89 23.61
CA THR A 263 7.37 -43.01 24.33
C THR A 263 5.92 -43.53 24.27
N PHE A 264 5.45 -44.01 23.11
CA PHE A 264 4.16 -44.69 22.99
C PHE A 264 4.11 -45.99 23.79
N GLY A 265 5.18 -46.79 23.79
CA GLY A 265 5.25 -48.04 24.56
C GLY A 265 5.19 -47.82 26.07
N VAL A 266 5.92 -46.82 26.58
CA VAL A 266 5.89 -46.45 28.01
C VAL A 266 4.52 -45.88 28.40
N GLY A 267 3.92 -45.03 27.55
CA GLY A 267 2.58 -44.49 27.78
C GLY A 267 1.50 -45.58 27.83
N ALA A 268 1.55 -46.54 26.91
CA ALA A 268 0.61 -47.65 26.87
C ALA A 268 0.74 -48.58 28.10
N LEU A 269 1.96 -48.86 28.54
CA LEU A 269 2.21 -49.65 29.76
C LEU A 269 1.73 -48.93 31.03
N ALA A 270 1.92 -47.61 31.10
CA ALA A 270 1.43 -46.81 32.22
C ALA A 270 -0.11 -46.79 32.28
N LEU A 271 -0.77 -46.63 31.14
CA LEU A 271 -2.24 -46.68 31.03
C LEU A 271 -2.80 -48.07 31.37
N PHE A 272 -2.13 -49.13 30.92
CA PHE A 272 -2.51 -50.50 31.26
C PHE A 272 -2.35 -50.77 32.76
N GLY A 273 -1.23 -50.34 33.36
CA GLY A 273 -1.00 -50.43 34.80
C GLY A 273 -2.04 -49.67 35.62
N LEU A 274 -2.41 -48.46 35.17
CA LEU A 274 -3.47 -47.68 35.80
C LEU A 274 -4.82 -48.42 35.76
N GLY A 275 -5.18 -49.00 34.60
CA GLY A 275 -6.42 -49.74 34.41
C GLY A 275 -6.51 -51.05 35.21
N ALA A 276 -5.36 -51.68 35.51
CA ALA A 276 -5.33 -52.93 36.27
C ALA A 276 -5.55 -52.75 37.79
N ILE A 277 -5.28 -51.55 38.32
CA ILE A 277 -5.26 -51.28 39.77
C ILE A 277 -6.38 -50.30 40.17
N ALA A 278 -6.88 -49.49 39.24
CA ALA A 278 -7.86 -48.46 39.54
C ALA A 278 -9.30 -49.01 39.68
N PRO A 279 -10.11 -48.47 40.62
CA PRO A 279 -11.53 -48.77 40.71
C PRO A 279 -12.31 -48.34 39.46
N ALA A 280 -13.38 -49.05 39.12
CA ALA A 280 -14.19 -48.78 37.92
C ALA A 280 -14.75 -47.33 37.86
N SER A 281 -15.04 -46.72 39.02
CA SER A 281 -15.48 -45.32 39.11
C SER A 281 -14.39 -44.33 38.71
N PHE A 282 -13.12 -44.62 39.00
CA PHE A 282 -12.00 -43.78 38.60
C PHE A 282 -11.76 -43.83 37.09
N MET A 283 -11.88 -45.02 36.49
CA MET A 283 -11.72 -45.19 35.03
C MET A 283 -12.75 -44.38 34.24
N ALA A 284 -14.00 -44.30 34.71
CA ALA A 284 -15.04 -43.51 34.05
C ALA A 284 -14.70 -42.00 34.03
N HIS A 285 -14.19 -41.45 35.13
CA HIS A 285 -13.78 -40.04 35.17
C HIS A 285 -12.49 -39.78 34.37
N PHE A 286 -11.55 -40.74 34.40
CA PHE A 286 -10.31 -40.64 33.65
C PHE A 286 -10.54 -40.64 32.13
N THR A 287 -11.46 -41.46 31.62
CA THR A 287 -11.83 -41.46 30.20
C THR A 287 -12.43 -40.13 29.75
N VAL A 288 -13.29 -39.51 30.58
CA VAL A 288 -13.86 -38.18 30.28
C VAL A 288 -12.77 -37.11 30.27
N PHE A 289 -11.82 -37.16 31.22
CA PHE A 289 -10.71 -36.21 31.28
C PHE A 289 -9.76 -36.30 30.07
N VAL A 290 -9.51 -37.50 29.53
CA VAL A 290 -8.64 -37.68 28.35
C VAL A 290 -9.32 -37.23 27.05
N LEU A 291 -10.65 -37.28 26.98
CA LEU A 291 -11.42 -36.90 25.78
C LEU A 291 -11.83 -35.42 25.74
N ALA A 292 -11.75 -34.71 26.88
CA ALA A 292 -12.05 -33.28 26.99
C ALA A 292 -10.81 -32.42 26.68
#